data_AF-A0A3D5FSC1-F1
#
_entry.id   AF-A0A3D5FSC1-F1
#
_cell.length_a   1.000
_cell.length_b   1.000
_cell.length_c   1.000
_cell.angle_alpha   90.00
_cell.angle_beta   90.00
_cell.angle_gamma   90.00
#
_symmetry.space_group_name_H-M   'P 1'
#
loop_
_entity.id
_entity.type
_entity.pdbx_description
1 polymer ?
#
loop_
_entity_poly.entity_id
_entity_poly.type
_entity_poly.pdbx_seq_one_letter_code
_entity_poly.pdbx_strand_id
1 'polypeptide(L)'
;DYVGRDADHETATAAVDAQMLEAFRRFLPQSQLAHARQQDGYDELEQLRRLAQDSGWNGSVVQALDSLQVAMDRRREYLNFPEAALPYIREGLLRELDLRLHGREASLLSGLQYDHQVQEALQLFENPARYQELLLAGVDD
;
A
#
# COMPACT_ATOMS: atom_id res chain seq x y z
N ASP A 1 18.96 -10.55 -36.68
CA ASP A 1 20.12 -10.18 -35.87
C ASP A 1 19.97 -8.81 -35.22
N TYR A 2 19.57 -8.83 -33.96
CA TYR A 2 19.84 -7.73 -33.04
C TYR A 2 20.28 -8.39 -31.73
N VAL A 3 21.47 -8.97 -31.77
CA VAL A 3 22.14 -9.50 -30.58
C VAL A 3 22.85 -8.31 -29.94
N GLY A 4 22.18 -7.67 -29.00
CA GLY A 4 22.80 -6.69 -28.12
C GLY A 4 23.86 -7.41 -27.30
N ARG A 5 25.11 -6.96 -27.48
CA ARG A 5 26.29 -7.33 -26.70
C ARG A 5 25.96 -7.48 -25.23
N ASP A 6 26.63 -8.46 -24.61
CA ASP A 6 26.90 -8.57 -23.18
C ASP A 6 27.23 -7.18 -22.61
N ALA A 7 26.20 -6.48 -22.14
CA ALA A 7 26.34 -5.35 -21.27
C ALA A 7 26.32 -5.96 -19.87
N ASP A 8 27.44 -5.77 -19.18
CA ASP A 8 27.62 -6.01 -17.76
C ASP A 8 26.27 -5.92 -17.05
N HIS A 9 25.76 -7.06 -16.59
CA HIS A 9 24.62 -7.09 -15.67
C HIS A 9 25.13 -6.57 -14.32
N GLU A 10 25.51 -5.29 -14.26
CA GLU A 10 25.19 -4.51 -13.08
C GLU A 10 23.68 -4.63 -12.96
N THR A 11 23.24 -5.49 -12.05
CA THR A 11 21.87 -5.54 -11.53
C THR A 11 21.48 -4.11 -11.20
N ALA A 12 20.86 -3.44 -12.17
CA ALA A 12 20.25 -2.14 -11.98
C ALA A 12 19.07 -2.40 -11.05
N THR A 13 19.33 -2.41 -9.74
CA THR A 13 18.30 -2.40 -8.72
C THR A 13 17.44 -1.18 -9.05
N ALA A 14 16.22 -1.41 -9.52
CA ALA A 14 15.31 -0.36 -9.92
C ALA A 14 14.91 0.40 -8.66
N ALA A 15 15.69 1.42 -8.28
CA ALA A 15 15.46 2.17 -7.06
C ALA A 15 14.23 3.05 -7.24
N VAL A 16 13.23 2.90 -6.37
CA VAL A 16 12.09 3.82 -6.29
C VAL A 16 12.59 5.13 -5.70
N ASP A 17 12.71 6.16 -6.53
CA ASP A 17 13.16 7.49 -6.12
C ASP A 17 11.97 8.42 -5.78
N ALA A 18 12.27 9.67 -5.42
CA ALA A 18 11.25 10.66 -5.10
C ALA A 18 10.35 10.99 -6.31
N GLN A 19 10.89 10.93 -7.53
CA GLN A 19 10.14 11.20 -8.75
C GLN A 19 9.12 10.10 -9.02
N MET A 20 9.47 8.84 -8.77
CA MET A 20 8.56 7.71 -8.92
C MET A 20 7.44 7.72 -7.88
N LEU A 21 7.74 8.10 -6.63
CA LEU A 21 6.71 8.30 -5.61
C LEU A 21 5.73 9.42 -5.99
N GLU A 22 6.25 10.50 -6.58
CA GLU A 22 5.45 11.63 -7.04
C GLU A 22 4.58 11.24 -8.25
N ALA A 23 5.13 10.49 -9.20
CA ALA A 23 4.38 9.93 -10.31
C ALA A 23 3.27 8.96 -9.84
N PHE A 24 3.58 8.08 -8.88
CA PHE A 24 2.59 7.19 -8.27
C PHE A 24 1.47 7.97 -7.58
N ARG A 25 1.82 9.05 -6.88
CA ARG A 25 0.85 9.95 -6.25
C ARG A 25 -0.08 10.62 -7.27
N ARG A 26 0.45 11.04 -8.43
CA ARG A 26 -0.34 11.60 -9.53
C ARG A 26 -1.21 10.56 -10.23
N PHE A 27 -0.76 9.31 -10.27
CA PHE A 27 -1.47 8.21 -10.93
C PHE A 27 -2.67 7.71 -10.12
N LEU A 28 -2.57 7.63 -8.78
CA LEU A 28 -3.62 7.04 -7.96
C LEU A 28 -5.03 7.61 -8.19
N PRO A 29 -5.25 8.95 -8.26
CA PRO A 29 -6.57 9.52 -8.53
C PRO A 29 -7.16 9.12 -9.89
N GLN A 30 -6.33 8.68 -10.83
CA GLN A 30 -6.70 8.26 -12.19
C GLN A 30 -6.88 6.73 -12.28
N SER A 31 -6.56 6.00 -11.22
CA SER A 31 -6.65 4.55 -11.20
C SER A 31 -8.12 4.10 -11.14
N GLN A 32 -8.44 3.00 -11.83
CA GLN A 32 -9.77 2.40 -11.80
C GLN A 32 -10.21 2.04 -10.38
N LEU A 33 -9.26 1.66 -9.51
CA LEU A 33 -9.52 1.30 -8.12
C LEU A 33 -9.91 2.52 -7.27
N ALA A 34 -9.31 3.69 -7.55
CA ALA A 34 -9.75 4.95 -6.94
C ALA A 34 -11.14 5.36 -7.43
N HIS A 35 -11.46 5.16 -8.70
CA HIS A 35 -12.80 5.41 -9.23
C HIS A 35 -13.87 4.47 -8.65
N ALA A 36 -13.57 3.18 -8.50
CA ALA A 36 -14.49 2.21 -7.91
C ALA A 36 -14.83 2.53 -6.45
N ARG A 37 -13.82 2.76 -5.60
CA ARG A 37 -14.04 3.14 -4.19
C ARG A 37 -14.77 4.47 -4.03
N GLN A 38 -14.64 5.37 -5.00
CA GLN A 38 -15.40 6.62 -5.01
C GLN A 38 -16.88 6.36 -5.26
N GLN A 39 -17.19 5.55 -6.27
CA GLN A 39 -18.57 5.18 -6.61
C GLN A 39 -19.28 4.53 -5.42
N ASP A 40 -18.62 3.57 -4.74
CA ASP A 40 -19.17 2.91 -3.56
C ASP A 40 -19.63 3.92 -2.48
N GLY A 41 -18.82 4.94 -2.19
CA GLY A 41 -19.16 5.95 -1.19
C GLY A 41 -20.31 6.88 -1.61
N TYR A 42 -20.40 7.24 -2.90
CA TYR A 42 -21.52 8.06 -3.39
C TYR A 42 -22.82 7.27 -3.42
N ASP A 43 -22.75 5.98 -3.79
CA ASP A 43 -23.89 5.06 -3.78
C ASP A 43 -24.43 4.86 -2.36
N GLU A 44 -23.55 4.68 -1.36
CA GLU A 44 -23.92 4.63 0.06
C GLU A 44 -24.57 5.93 0.55
N LEU A 45 -24.03 7.09 0.15
CA LEU A 45 -24.59 8.39 0.52
C LEU A 45 -25.97 8.62 -0.10
N GLU A 46 -26.19 8.15 -1.33
CA GLU A 46 -27.49 8.18 -1.98
C GLU A 46 -28.50 7.26 -1.27
N GLN A 47 -28.08 6.06 -0.86
CA GLN A 47 -28.92 5.16 -0.07
C GLN A 47 -29.33 5.80 1.26
N LEU A 48 -28.40 6.46 1.95
CA LEU A 48 -28.69 7.19 3.20
C LEU A 48 -29.66 8.35 2.97
N ARG A 49 -29.57 9.06 1.84
CA ARG A 49 -30.55 10.11 1.49
C ARG A 49 -31.95 9.55 1.25
N ARG A 50 -32.07 8.44 0.52
CA ARG A 50 -33.35 7.76 0.29
C ARG A 50 -33.97 7.30 1.62
N LEU A 51 -33.16 6.69 2.48
CA LEU A 51 -33.58 6.27 3.81
C LEU A 51 -34.05 7.46 4.67
N ALA A 52 -33.33 8.59 4.63
CA ALA A 52 -33.69 9.80 5.34
C ALA A 52 -35.03 10.39 4.87
N GLN A 53 -35.30 10.34 3.55
CA GLN A 53 -36.57 10.76 2.95
C GLN A 53 -37.72 9.84 3.37
N ASP A 54 -37.52 8.52 3.25
CA ASP A 54 -38.54 7.51 3.58
C ASP A 54 -38.89 7.50 5.08
N SER A 55 -37.90 7.78 5.93
CA SER A 55 -38.05 7.76 7.39
C SER A 55 -38.43 9.12 7.99
N GLY A 56 -38.53 10.18 7.17
CA GLY A 56 -38.83 11.53 7.64
C GLY A 56 -37.81 12.08 8.63
N TRP A 57 -36.52 11.79 8.43
CA TRP A 57 -35.46 12.24 9.34
C TRP A 57 -35.39 13.77 9.42
N ASN A 58 -34.96 14.26 10.57
CA ASN A 58 -34.90 15.69 10.83
C ASN A 58 -33.89 16.41 9.92
N GLY A 59 -34.07 17.72 9.76
CA GLY A 59 -33.23 18.54 8.87
C GLY A 59 -31.74 18.54 9.25
N SER A 60 -31.38 18.27 10.50
CA SER A 60 -29.98 18.19 10.91
C SER A 60 -29.26 16.97 10.33
N VAL A 61 -29.97 15.83 10.17
CA VAL A 61 -29.36 14.65 9.53
C VAL A 61 -29.18 14.89 8.03
N VAL A 62 -30.15 15.54 7.37
CA VAL A 62 -30.00 15.94 5.96
C VAL A 62 -28.80 16.87 5.77
N GLN A 63 -28.64 17.86 6.65
CA GLN A 63 -27.50 18.78 6.62
C GLN A 63 -26.16 18.06 6.88
N ALA A 64 -26.14 17.02 7.71
CA ALA A 64 -24.96 16.19 7.91
C ALA A 64 -24.59 15.40 6.64
N LEU A 65 -25.58 14.87 5.92
CA LEU A 65 -25.36 14.20 4.62
C LEU A 65 -24.84 15.16 3.55
N ASP A 66 -25.35 16.40 3.51
CA ASP A 66 -24.84 17.44 2.61
C ASP A 66 -23.38 17.81 2.94
N SER A 67 -23.06 17.92 4.23
CA SER A 67 -21.69 18.20 4.70
C SER A 67 -20.73 17.05 4.35
N LEU A 68 -21.20 15.81 4.45
CA LEU A 68 -20.43 14.63 4.06
C LEU A 68 -20.15 14.61 2.56
N GLN A 69 -21.14 14.93 1.72
CA GLN A 69 -20.94 15.04 0.28
C GLN A 69 -19.89 16.10 -0.07
N VAL A 70 -19.95 17.28 0.54
CA VAL A 70 -18.93 18.33 0.35
C VAL A 70 -17.54 17.86 0.79
N ALA A 71 -17.44 17.10 1.88
CA ALA A 71 -16.17 16.55 2.35
C ALA A 71 -15.60 15.49 1.37
N MET A 72 -16.47 14.64 0.80
CA MET A 72 -16.09 13.66 -0.22
C MET A 72 -15.61 14.34 -1.51
N ASP A 73 -16.32 15.39 -1.94
CA ASP A 73 -15.94 16.20 -3.11
C ASP A 73 -14.58 16.87 -2.91
N ARG A 74 -14.29 17.42 -1.71
CA ARG A 74 -12.98 18.01 -1.38
C ARG A 74 -11.85 16.98 -1.30
N ARG A 75 -12.13 15.78 -0.79
CA ARG A 75 -11.12 14.69 -0.71
C ARG A 75 -10.63 14.28 -2.10
N ARG A 76 -11.46 14.44 -3.13
CA ARG A 76 -11.09 14.20 -4.54
C ARG A 76 -9.88 15.03 -4.99
N GLU A 77 -9.70 16.23 -4.42
CA GLU A 77 -8.65 17.16 -4.83
C GLU A 77 -7.29 16.87 -4.14
N TYR A 78 -7.29 16.11 -3.04
CA TYR A 78 -6.08 15.92 -2.22
C TYR A 78 -5.93 14.48 -1.71
N LEU A 79 -5.52 13.56 -2.59
CA LEU A 79 -4.93 12.29 -2.16
C LEU A 79 -3.51 12.57 -1.61
N ASN A 80 -3.44 12.83 -0.31
CA ASN A 80 -2.21 12.96 0.45
C ASN A 80 -1.92 11.63 1.15
N PHE A 81 -0.75 11.05 0.88
CA PHE A 81 -0.26 9.93 1.69
C PHE A 81 0.23 10.45 3.03
N PRO A 82 -0.16 9.84 4.16
CA PRO A 82 0.50 10.11 5.42
C PRO A 82 1.97 9.71 5.29
N GLU A 83 2.89 10.49 5.89
CA GLU A 83 4.33 10.28 5.78
C GLU A 83 4.76 8.88 6.27
N ALA A 84 4.06 8.36 7.28
CA ALA A 84 4.23 7.01 7.81
C ALA A 84 3.91 5.89 6.78
N ALA A 85 3.16 6.17 5.72
CA ALA A 85 2.85 5.20 4.67
C ALA A 85 3.90 5.14 3.55
N LEU A 86 4.78 6.15 3.45
CA LEU A 86 5.77 6.24 2.37
C LEU A 86 6.74 5.04 2.30
N PRO A 87 7.23 4.48 3.43
CA PRO A 87 8.08 3.29 3.39
C PRO A 87 7.37 2.10 2.73
N TYR A 88 6.12 1.84 3.12
CA TYR A 88 5.34 0.72 2.58
C TYR A 88 4.99 0.90 1.10
N ILE A 89 4.69 2.13 0.68
CA ILE A 89 4.43 2.45 -0.74
C ILE A 89 5.69 2.21 -1.56
N ARG A 90 6.85 2.64 -1.06
CA ARG A 90 8.15 2.42 -1.70
C ARG A 90 8.45 0.93 -1.86
N GLU A 91 8.27 0.15 -0.80
CA GLU A 91 8.46 -1.31 -0.83
C GLU A 91 7.52 -2.00 -1.83
N GLY A 92 6.24 -1.63 -1.85
CA GLY A 92 5.29 -2.16 -2.82
C GLY A 92 5.68 -1.86 -4.27
N LEU A 93 6.14 -0.63 -4.54
CA LEU A 93 6.61 -0.24 -5.87
C LEU A 93 7.88 -0.98 -6.28
N LEU A 94 8.85 -1.14 -5.37
CA LEU A 94 10.06 -1.94 -5.61
C LEU A 94 9.70 -3.37 -5.99
N ARG A 95 8.82 -3.99 -5.20
CA ARG A 95 8.36 -5.37 -5.44
C ARG A 95 7.71 -5.53 -6.81
N GLU A 96 6.87 -4.58 -7.22
CA GLU A 96 6.21 -4.59 -8.54
C GLU A 96 7.20 -4.35 -9.70
N LEU A 97 8.22 -3.51 -9.51
CA LEU A 97 9.30 -3.34 -10.49
C LEU A 97 10.10 -4.62 -10.64
N ASP A 98 10.47 -5.26 -9.53
CA ASP A 98 11.18 -6.53 -9.55
C ASP A 98 10.34 -7.65 -10.19
N LEU A 99 9.03 -7.70 -9.94
CA LEU A 99 8.13 -8.64 -10.63
C LEU A 99 8.19 -8.47 -12.14
N ARG A 100 8.17 -7.23 -12.61
CA ARG A 100 8.07 -6.91 -14.04
C ARG A 100 9.40 -7.03 -14.78
N LEU A 101 10.51 -6.76 -14.10
CA LEU A 101 11.85 -6.78 -14.67
C LEU A 101 12.51 -8.15 -14.56
N HIS A 102 12.30 -8.86 -13.45
CA HIS A 102 13.06 -10.05 -13.09
C HIS A 102 12.18 -11.28 -12.80
N GLY A 103 10.85 -11.14 -12.92
CA GLY A 103 9.90 -12.23 -12.71
C GLY A 103 9.58 -12.49 -11.24
N ARG A 104 8.76 -13.54 -11.01
CA ARG A 104 8.14 -13.82 -9.70
C ARG A 104 9.14 -14.15 -8.59
N GLU A 105 10.23 -14.83 -8.93
CA GLU A 105 11.22 -15.30 -7.95
C GLU A 105 12.07 -14.16 -7.39
N ALA A 106 12.49 -13.22 -8.24
CA ALA A 106 13.25 -12.03 -7.83
C ALA A 106 12.42 -11.08 -6.96
N SER A 107 11.13 -10.91 -7.25
CA SER A 107 10.22 -10.13 -6.41
C SER A 107 10.02 -10.72 -5.01
N LEU A 108 9.91 -12.04 -4.92
CA LEU A 108 9.83 -12.73 -3.63
C LEU A 108 11.13 -12.53 -2.84
N LEU A 109 12.29 -12.67 -3.46
CA LEU A 109 13.59 -12.44 -2.82
C LEU A 109 13.76 -11.00 -2.33
N SER A 110 13.36 -10.01 -3.15
CA SER A 110 13.35 -8.58 -2.78
C SER A 110 12.42 -8.31 -1.59
N GLY A 111 11.23 -8.92 -1.58
CA GLY A 111 10.28 -8.82 -0.48
C GLY A 111 10.76 -9.46 0.83
N LEU A 112 11.58 -10.51 0.76
CA LEU A 112 12.14 -11.21 1.92
C LEU A 112 13.34 -10.48 2.54
N GLN A 113 14.06 -9.66 1.77
CA GLN A 113 15.23 -8.91 2.26
C GLN A 113 14.88 -7.92 3.38
N TYR A 114 13.66 -7.37 3.35
CA TYR A 114 13.18 -6.37 4.31
C TYR A 114 12.05 -6.89 5.20
N ASP A 115 11.73 -8.19 5.13
CA ASP A 115 10.70 -8.80 5.96
C ASP A 115 11.23 -8.95 7.40
N HIS A 116 10.55 -8.31 8.34
CA HIS A 116 10.92 -8.31 9.75
C HIS A 116 10.98 -9.72 10.34
N GLN A 117 10.03 -10.60 9.99
CA GLN A 117 9.98 -11.97 10.50
C GLN A 117 11.14 -12.80 9.94
N VAL A 118 11.54 -12.55 8.68
CA VAL A 118 12.69 -13.22 8.06
C VAL A 118 13.99 -12.73 8.67
N GLN A 119 14.13 -11.42 8.90
CA GLN A 119 15.32 -10.87 9.55
C GLN A 119 15.45 -11.35 11.00
N GLU A 120 14.37 -11.42 11.76
CA GLU A 120 14.38 -12.01 13.10
C GLU A 120 14.75 -13.50 13.07
N ALA A 121 14.19 -14.26 12.13
CA ALA A 121 14.52 -15.68 11.96
C ALA A 121 16.00 -15.89 11.58
N LEU A 122 16.56 -15.04 10.72
CA LEU A 122 17.98 -15.06 10.36
C LEU A 122 18.87 -14.69 11.56
N GLN A 123 18.52 -13.65 12.31
CA GLN A 123 19.25 -13.27 13.54
C GLN A 123 19.23 -14.38 14.59
N LEU A 124 18.13 -15.13 14.67
CA LEU A 124 17.99 -16.27 15.58
C LEU A 124 18.79 -17.49 15.10
N PHE A 125 18.81 -17.73 13.80
CA PHE A 125 19.59 -18.79 13.16
C PHE A 125 21.11 -18.54 13.29
N GLU A 126 21.56 -17.31 13.10
CA GLU A 126 22.96 -16.90 13.23
C GLU A 126 23.42 -16.84 14.69
N ASN A 127 22.49 -16.81 15.65
CA ASN A 127 22.78 -16.80 17.09
C ASN A 127 22.07 -17.95 17.82
N PRO A 128 22.59 -19.18 17.72
CA PRO A 128 21.98 -20.36 18.35
C PRO A 128 21.91 -20.28 19.88
N ALA A 129 22.75 -19.47 20.54
CA ALA A 129 22.68 -19.23 21.97
C ALA A 129 21.42 -18.43 22.35
N ARG A 130 21.09 -17.38 21.58
CA ARG A 130 19.84 -16.62 21.74
C ARG A 130 18.60 -17.47 21.50
N TYR A 131 18.67 -18.43 20.57
CA TYR A 131 17.60 -19.42 20.36
C TYR A 131 17.41 -20.34 21.57
N GLN A 132 18.50 -20.81 22.18
CA GLN A 132 18.43 -21.63 23.39
C GLN A 132 17.87 -20.85 24.59
N GLU A 133 18.24 -19.58 24.76
CA GLU A 133 17.68 -18.71 25.80
C GLU A 133 16.18 -18.50 25.64
N LEU A 134 15.69 -18.28 24.41
CA LEU A 134 14.25 -18.13 24.13
C LEU A 134 13.47 -19.44 24.33
N LEU A 135 14.06 -20.59 23.98
CA LEU A 135 13.45 -21.89 24.26
C LEU A 135 13.37 -22.19 25.76
N LEU A 136 14.38 -21.80 26.54
CA LEU A 136 14.39 -22.00 28.00
C LEU A 136 13.46 -21.01 28.71
N ALA A 137 13.35 -19.77 28.24
CA ALA A 137 12.43 -18.78 28.79
C ALA A 137 10.95 -19.10 28.56
N GLY A 138 10.62 -19.95 27.58
CA GLY A 138 9.26 -20.42 27.30
C GLY A 138 8.85 -21.70 28.03
N VAL A 139 9.71 -22.25 28.89
CA VAL A 139 9.44 -23.49 29.68
C VAL A 139 9.04 -23.17 31.13
N ASP A 140 9.20 -21.92 31.57
CA ASP A 140 8.90 -21.47 32.94
C ASP A 140 7.47 -20.88 33.12
N ASP A 141 6.51 -21.24 32.25
CA ASP A 141 5.08 -20.89 32.40
C ASP A 141 4.19 -22.15 32.51
#